data_AF-A0A950LZE2-F1
#
_entry.id   AF-A0A950LZE2-F1
#
_cell.length_a   1.000
_cell.length_b   1.000
_cell.length_c   1.000
_cell.angle_alpha   90.00
_cell.angle_beta   90.00
_cell.angle_gamma   90.00
#
_symmetry.space_group_name_H-M   'P 1'
#
loop_
_entity.id
_entity.type
_entity.pdbx_description
1 polymer ?
#
loop_
_entity_poly.entity_id
_entity_poly.type
_entity_poly.pdbx_seq_one_letter_code
_entity_poly.pdbx_strand_id
1 'polypeptide(L)'
;MNQQKPYSLVNLEAVRNHFHQACQSRTPVRLWRAVADIPVLLAELSRLRSLLVLVRAMHANLLAAARATIAAARDGEADSMYYLRDELDAHDQLPPDHLHAAELLAQPYPETIDDPAGEQDSQ
;
A
#
# COMPACT_ATOMS: atom_id res chain seq x y z
N MET A 1 9.76 -2.76 13.90
CA MET A 1 9.71 -2.72 12.43
C MET A 1 8.84 -1.54 12.03
N ASN A 2 9.39 -0.59 11.28
CA ASN A 2 8.77 0.70 11.00
C ASN A 2 7.54 0.53 10.10
N GLN A 3 6.35 0.88 10.60
CA GLN A 3 5.17 1.05 9.77
C GLN A 3 5.41 2.24 8.83
N GLN A 4 5.84 1.97 7.60
CA GLN A 4 5.82 2.96 6.54
C GLN A 4 4.36 3.21 6.15
N LYS A 5 3.70 4.12 6.87
CA LYS A 5 2.64 4.95 6.26
C LYS A 5 3.19 5.37 4.89
N PRO A 6 2.47 5.18 3.78
CA PRO A 6 2.88 5.78 2.51
C PRO A 6 2.69 7.28 2.68
N TYR A 7 3.67 7.95 3.31
CA TYR A 7 3.73 9.40 3.35
C TYR A 7 3.70 9.83 1.89
N SER A 8 2.63 10.53 1.50
CA SER A 8 2.60 11.24 0.23
C SER A 8 3.87 12.07 0.16
N LEU A 9 4.72 11.82 -0.83
CA LEU A 9 5.97 12.57 -1.00
C LEU A 9 5.67 14.03 -1.37
N VAL A 10 4.43 14.29 -1.76
CA VAL A 10 3.90 15.60 -2.10
C VAL A 10 3.02 16.11 -0.96
N ASN A 11 3.30 17.33 -0.50
CA ASN A 11 2.38 18.06 0.37
C ASN A 11 1.19 18.57 -0.46
N LEU A 12 0.11 17.78 -0.49
CA LEU A 12 -1.10 18.10 -1.24
C LEU A 12 -1.80 19.38 -0.76
N GLU A 13 -1.63 19.74 0.51
CA GLU A 13 -2.18 20.98 1.08
C GLU A 13 -1.46 22.19 0.50
N ALA A 14 -0.13 22.16 0.43
CA ALA A 14 0.66 23.22 -0.19
C ALA A 14 0.29 23.42 -1.67
N VAL A 15 0.18 22.33 -2.44
CA VAL A 15 -0.22 22.39 -3.86
C VAL A 15 -1.62 22.98 -4.02
N ARG A 16 -2.57 22.56 -3.18
CA ARG A 16 -3.95 23.09 -3.18
C ARG A 16 -3.96 24.58 -2.87
N ASN A 17 -3.15 25.02 -1.90
CA ASN A 17 -3.03 26.42 -1.52
C ASN A 17 -2.44 27.26 -2.66
N HIS A 18 -1.41 26.80 -3.36
CA HIS A 18 -0.86 27.52 -4.51
C HIS A 18 -1.89 27.67 -5.63
N PHE A 19 -2.63 26.59 -5.95
CA PHE A 19 -3.69 26.64 -6.96
C PHE A 19 -4.80 27.62 -6.58
N HIS A 20 -5.27 27.58 -5.33
CA HIS A 20 -6.31 28.48 -4.86
C HIS A 20 -5.86 29.94 -4.91
N GLN A 21 -4.63 30.22 -4.46
CA GLN A 21 -4.03 31.55 -4.52
C GLN A 21 -3.90 32.08 -5.96
N ALA A 22 -3.57 31.20 -6.91
CA ALA A 22 -3.49 31.52 -8.33
C ALA A 22 -4.86 31.89 -8.91
N CYS A 23 -5.91 31.12 -8.58
CA CYS A 23 -7.30 31.41 -8.99
C CYS A 23 -7.82 32.74 -8.44
N GLN A 24 -7.50 33.07 -7.18
CA GLN A 24 -7.99 34.27 -6.51
C GLN A 24 -7.38 35.57 -7.03
N SER A 25 -6.07 35.58 -7.32
CA SER A 25 -5.33 36.83 -7.56
C SER A 25 -4.75 36.95 -8.97
N ARG A 26 -4.68 35.83 -9.73
CA ARG A 26 -4.19 35.73 -11.11
C ARG A 26 -2.89 36.49 -11.39
N THR A 27 -2.03 36.64 -10.39
CA THR A 27 -0.71 37.25 -10.59
C THR A 27 0.21 36.26 -11.31
N PRO A 28 1.12 36.74 -12.19
CA PRO A 28 2.03 35.87 -12.92
C PRO A 28 2.82 34.91 -12.02
N VAL A 29 3.32 35.39 -10.88
CA VAL A 29 4.09 34.57 -9.93
C VAL A 29 3.27 33.42 -9.36
N ARG A 30 2.00 33.67 -9.01
CA ARG A 30 1.13 32.62 -8.44
C ARG A 30 0.69 31.62 -9.49
N LEU A 31 0.41 32.08 -10.72
CA LEU A 31 0.13 31.19 -11.85
C LEU A 31 1.32 30.27 -12.14
N TRP A 32 2.54 30.83 -12.21
CA TRP A 32 3.75 30.02 -12.41
C TRP A 32 3.99 29.02 -11.29
N ARG A 33 3.76 29.41 -10.04
CA ARG A 33 3.91 28.50 -8.89
C ARG A 33 2.92 27.33 -8.96
N ALA A 34 1.66 27.59 -9.29
CA ALA A 34 0.67 26.52 -9.47
C ALA A 34 1.00 25.60 -10.67
N VAL A 35 1.54 26.15 -11.76
CA VAL A 35 2.01 25.36 -12.92
C VAL A 35 3.22 24.50 -12.55
N ALA A 36 4.13 25.00 -11.71
CA ALA A 36 5.31 24.26 -11.26
C ALA A 36 4.96 23.05 -10.39
N ASP A 37 3.78 23.01 -9.76
CA ASP A 37 3.32 21.85 -8.99
C ASP A 37 2.84 20.69 -9.89
N ILE A 38 2.49 20.94 -11.16
CA ILE A 38 2.00 19.92 -12.10
C ILE A 38 3.01 18.77 -12.29
N PRO A 39 4.30 19.00 -12.62
CA PRO A 39 5.25 17.90 -12.76
C PRO A 39 5.45 17.11 -11.47
N VAL A 40 5.36 17.76 -10.31
CA VAL A 40 5.45 17.10 -8.99
C VAL A 40 4.26 16.16 -8.77
N LEU A 41 3.03 16.62 -9.08
CA LEU A 41 1.84 15.78 -9.02
C LEU A 41 1.88 14.59 -10.00
N LEU A 42 2.39 14.80 -11.22
CA LEU A 42 2.53 13.73 -12.22
C LEU A 42 3.56 12.67 -11.80
N ALA A 43 4.66 13.10 -11.15
CA ALA A 43 5.64 12.19 -10.58
C ALA A 43 5.02 11.33 -9.47
N GLU A 44 4.25 11.95 -8.57
CA GLU A 44 3.58 11.22 -7.48
C GLU A 44 2.49 10.28 -7.99
N LEU A 45 1.70 10.69 -8.98
CA LEU A 45 0.72 9.82 -9.62
C LEU A 45 1.40 8.60 -10.27
N SER A 46 2.52 8.81 -10.95
CA SER A 46 3.31 7.72 -11.54
C SER A 46 3.83 6.77 -10.47
N ARG A 47 4.37 7.30 -9.37
CA ARG A 47 4.83 6.51 -8.23
C ARG A 47 3.71 5.67 -7.61
N LEU A 48 2.55 6.28 -7.35
CA LEU A 48 1.38 5.58 -6.79
C LEU A 48 0.86 4.49 -7.73
N ARG A 49 0.88 4.74 -9.05
CA ARG A 49 0.54 3.70 -10.05
C ARG A 49 1.52 2.54 -10.00
N SER A 50 2.82 2.80 -9.93
CA SER A 50 3.84 1.76 -9.80
C SER A 50 3.66 0.93 -8.52
N LEU A 51 3.39 1.59 -7.39
CA LEU A 51 3.10 0.90 -6.12
C LEU A 51 1.82 0.05 -6.20
N LEU A 52 0.76 0.57 -6.82
CA LEU A 52 -0.48 -0.18 -6.99
C LEU A 52 -0.29 -1.41 -7.88
N VAL A 53 0.49 -1.29 -8.95
CA VAL A 53 0.84 -2.44 -9.81
C VAL A 53 1.65 -3.47 -9.02
N LEU A 54 2.63 -3.04 -8.23
CA LEU A 54 3.43 -3.91 -7.38
C LEU A 54 2.56 -4.69 -6.38
N VAL A 55 1.71 -4.00 -5.62
CA VAL A 55 0.83 -4.64 -4.63
C VAL A 55 -0.15 -5.63 -5.29
N ARG A 56 -0.71 -5.28 -6.45
CA ARG A 56 -1.59 -6.19 -7.21
C ARG A 56 -0.85 -7.43 -7.70
N ALA A 57 0.40 -7.28 -8.13
CA ALA A 57 1.24 -8.42 -8.54
C ALA A 57 1.55 -9.33 -7.35
N MET A 58 1.97 -8.77 -6.21
CA MET A 58 2.23 -9.53 -4.97
C MET A 58 0.99 -10.32 -4.53
N HIS A 59 -0.19 -9.68 -4.53
CA HIS A 59 -1.44 -10.35 -4.19
C HIS A 59 -1.79 -11.47 -5.19
N ALA A 60 -1.61 -11.24 -6.49
CA ALA A 60 -1.88 -12.25 -7.50
C ALA A 60 -0.97 -13.48 -7.35
N ASN A 61 0.31 -13.27 -7.06
CA ASN A 61 1.27 -14.34 -6.85
C ASN A 61 0.94 -15.12 -5.57
N LEU A 62 0.65 -14.45 -4.45
CA LEU A 62 0.22 -15.11 -3.21
C LEU A 62 -1.05 -15.94 -3.40
N LEU A 63 -2.03 -15.42 -4.13
CA LEU A 63 -3.25 -16.16 -4.45
C LEU A 63 -2.96 -17.38 -5.34
N ALA A 64 -2.02 -17.26 -6.29
CA ALA A 64 -1.57 -18.38 -7.11
C ALA A 64 -0.86 -19.45 -6.28
N ALA A 65 0.05 -19.07 -5.39
CA ALA A 65 0.76 -19.97 -4.47
C ALA A 65 -0.21 -20.71 -3.52
N ALA A 66 -1.20 -20.01 -2.97
CA ALA A 66 -2.24 -20.63 -2.14
C ALA A 66 -3.09 -21.64 -2.93
N ARG A 67 -3.46 -21.31 -4.18
CA ARG A 67 -4.17 -22.24 -5.06
C ARG A 67 -3.33 -23.45 -5.44
N ALA A 68 -2.05 -23.25 -5.73
CA ALA A 68 -1.10 -24.33 -6.02
C ALA A 68 -0.94 -25.27 -4.83
N THR A 69 -0.80 -24.72 -3.62
CA THR A 69 -0.73 -25.49 -2.35
C THR A 69 -1.95 -26.40 -2.18
N ILE A 70 -3.17 -25.89 -2.41
CA ILE A 70 -4.40 -26.68 -2.30
C ILE A 70 -4.47 -27.78 -3.37
N ALA A 71 -4.04 -27.50 -4.60
CA ALA A 71 -3.99 -28.48 -5.68
C ALA A 71 -2.97 -29.59 -5.38
N ALA A 72 -1.75 -29.21 -5.01
CA ALA A 72 -0.68 -30.12 -4.60
C ALA A 72 -1.11 -31.06 -3.46
N ALA A 73 -1.82 -30.52 -2.46
CA ALA A 73 -2.36 -31.33 -1.36
C ALA A 73 -3.40 -32.36 -1.84
N ARG A 74 -4.23 -32.03 -2.83
CA ARG A 74 -5.21 -32.95 -3.43
C ARG A 74 -4.55 -34.03 -4.27
N ASP A 75 -3.44 -33.69 -4.92
CA ASP A 75 -2.66 -34.60 -5.75
C ASP A 75 -1.75 -35.52 -4.92
N GLY A 76 -1.68 -35.32 -3.60
CA GLY A 76 -0.87 -36.11 -2.69
C GLY A 76 0.62 -35.79 -2.76
N GLU A 77 0.99 -34.58 -3.22
CA GLU A 77 2.37 -34.12 -3.23
C GLU A 77 2.95 -34.09 -1.80
N ALA A 78 4.19 -34.58 -1.64
CA ALA A 78 4.82 -34.78 -0.34
C ALA A 78 5.03 -33.48 0.45
N ASP A 79 5.26 -32.36 -0.24
CA ASP A 79 5.46 -31.03 0.35
C ASP A 79 4.59 -29.98 -0.35
N SER A 80 3.27 -30.13 -0.21
CA SER A 80 2.30 -29.18 -0.79
C SER A 80 2.46 -27.75 -0.29
N MET A 81 2.98 -27.56 0.93
CA MET A 81 3.21 -26.24 1.54
C MET A 81 4.45 -25.52 0.96
N TYR A 82 5.22 -26.17 0.09
CA TYR A 82 6.36 -25.56 -0.59
C TYR A 82 5.98 -24.25 -1.29
N TYR A 83 4.92 -24.26 -2.12
CA TYR A 83 4.53 -23.10 -2.93
C TYR A 83 4.19 -21.87 -2.07
N LEU A 84 3.48 -22.06 -0.96
CA LEU A 84 3.13 -20.94 -0.07
C LEU A 84 4.35 -20.42 0.71
N ARG A 85 5.25 -21.31 1.15
CA ARG A 85 6.47 -20.89 1.85
C ARG A 85 7.42 -20.14 0.93
N ASP A 86 7.61 -20.62 -0.31
CA ASP A 86 8.44 -19.98 -1.34
C ASP A 86 7.94 -18.56 -1.63
N GLU A 87 6.63 -18.38 -1.81
CA GLU A 87 6.07 -17.06 -2.07
C GLU A 87 6.15 -16.14 -0.83
N LEU A 88 5.96 -16.66 0.38
CA LEU A 88 6.12 -15.86 1.61
C LEU A 88 7.57 -15.44 1.83
N ASP A 89 8.53 -16.32 1.55
CA ASP A 89 9.97 -16.04 1.63
C ASP A 89 10.38 -14.97 0.60
N ALA A 90 9.84 -15.05 -0.63
CA ALA A 90 10.08 -14.07 -1.68
C ALA A 90 9.63 -12.64 -1.32
N HIS A 91 8.73 -12.47 -0.34
CA HIS A 91 8.27 -11.16 0.16
C HIS A 91 8.74 -10.83 1.58
N ASP A 92 9.73 -11.57 2.13
CA ASP A 92 10.21 -11.42 3.51
C ASP A 92 9.06 -11.52 4.55
N GLN A 93 8.03 -12.31 4.25
CA GLN A 93 6.84 -12.51 5.11
C GLN A 93 6.81 -13.91 5.75
N LEU A 94 7.85 -14.72 5.57
CA LEU A 94 7.91 -16.04 6.19
C LEU A 94 8.05 -15.90 7.72
N PRO A 95 7.12 -16.46 8.52
CA PRO A 95 7.23 -16.39 9.97
C PRO A 95 8.49 -17.10 10.47
N PRO A 96 9.16 -16.59 11.52
CA PRO A 96 10.25 -17.30 12.16
C PRO A 96 9.81 -18.66 12.72
N ASP A 97 10.68 -19.66 12.69
CA ASP A 97 10.38 -21.05 13.12
C ASP A 97 9.83 -21.17 14.56
N HIS A 98 10.17 -20.21 15.42
CA HIS A 98 9.76 -20.20 16.83
C HIS A 98 8.39 -19.56 17.05
N LEU A 99 7.80 -18.93 16.04
CA LEU A 99 6.53 -18.23 16.15
C LEU A 99 5.37 -19.19 15.86
N HIS A 100 4.44 -19.33 16.80
CA HIS A 100 3.32 -20.25 16.63
C HIS A 100 2.10 -19.58 15.98
N ALA A 101 1.29 -20.38 15.26
CA ALA A 101 0.09 -19.89 14.57
C ALA A 101 -0.90 -19.17 15.51
N ALA A 102 -1.05 -19.65 16.75
CA ALA A 102 -1.90 -19.00 17.75
C ALA A 102 -1.40 -17.59 18.11
N GLU A 103 -0.08 -17.39 18.16
CA GLU A 103 0.55 -16.10 18.45
C GLU A 103 0.44 -15.14 17.26
N LEU A 104 0.52 -15.66 16.02
CA LEU A 104 0.26 -14.88 14.80
C LEU A 104 -1.20 -14.40 14.72
N LEU A 105 -2.16 -15.27 15.05
CA LEU A 105 -3.59 -14.93 15.02
C LEU A 105 -4.03 -14.05 16.19
N ALA A 106 -3.30 -14.09 17.31
CA ALA A 106 -3.53 -13.21 18.45
C ALA A 106 -2.94 -11.80 18.24
N GLN A 107 -2.08 -11.60 17.24
CA GLN A 107 -1.65 -10.25 16.87
C GLN A 107 -2.83 -9.50 16.29
N PRO A 108 -3.13 -8.28 16.77
CA PRO A 108 -4.11 -7.45 16.11
C PRO A 108 -3.67 -7.28 14.66
N TYR A 109 -4.59 -7.54 13.71
CA TYR A 109 -4.38 -7.15 12.33
C TYR A 109 -3.89 -5.69 12.35
N PRO A 110 -2.82 -5.33 11.61
CA PRO A 110 -2.49 -3.92 11.44
C PRO A 110 -3.77 -3.24 10.96
N GLU A 111 -4.27 -2.27 11.73
CA GLU A 111 -5.53 -1.57 11.49
C GLU A 111 -5.74 -1.40 9.99
N THR A 112 -6.86 -1.93 9.50
CA THR A 112 -7.39 -1.61 8.18
C THR A 112 -7.20 -0.12 7.95
N ILE A 113 -6.41 0.21 6.93
CA ILE A 113 -6.11 1.56 6.47
C ILE A 113 -7.42 2.35 6.44
N ASP A 114 -7.58 3.24 7.43
CA ASP A 114 -8.63 4.25 7.62
C ASP A 114 -9.99 3.93 6.99
N ASP A 115 -10.94 3.48 7.81
CA ASP A 115 -12.36 3.72 7.56
C ASP A 115 -12.63 5.20 7.91
N PRO A 116 -12.91 6.11 6.96
CA PRO A 116 -13.19 7.51 7.27
C PRO A 116 -14.65 7.66 7.71
N ALA A 117 -15.05 6.93 8.75
CA ALA A 117 -16.42 6.91 9.24
C ALA A 117 -16.44 6.91 10.76
N GLY A 118 -16.08 8.04 11.37
CA GLY A 118 -16.16 8.14 12.82
C GLY A 118 -15.68 9.45 13.42
N GLU A 119 -16.11 10.60 12.90
CA GLU A 119 -16.19 11.83 13.71
C GLU A 119 -17.13 12.85 13.02
N GLN A 120 -18.42 12.56 13.10
CA GLN A 120 -19.44 13.60 13.21
C GLN A 120 -20.00 13.56 14.64
N ASP A 121 -20.10 14.75 15.22
CA ASP A 121 -20.79 15.14 16.47
C ASP A 121 -20.21 14.69 17.82
N SER A 122 -19.56 15.63 18.53
CA SER A 122 -20.18 16.38 19.64
C SER A 122 -19.16 17.17 20.46
N GLN A 123 -19.11 18.50 20.29
CA GLN A 123 -19.30 19.54 21.34
C GLN A 123 -18.84 20.92 20.86
#